data_AF-A0A059WHN4-F1
#
_entry.id   AF-A0A059WHN4-F1
#
_cell.length_a   1.000
_cell.length_b   1.000
_cell.length_c   1.000
_cell.angle_alpha   90.00
_cell.angle_beta   90.00
_cell.angle_gamma   90.00
#
_symmetry.space_group_name_H-M   'P 1'
#
loop_
_entity.id
_entity.type
_entity.pdbx_description
1 polymer ?
#
loop_
_entity_poly.entity_id
_entity_poly.type
_entity_poly.pdbx_seq_one_letter_code
_entity_poly.pdbx_strand_id
1 'polypeptide(L)'
;TVTKSGSPQRATLNSQPLFFPAWDILPHEAKLPHVDVISERLETLVALGGESKVQSLRPKVVVANVVALMQKTFPKGAIAARTRTLRGGEHINPLDLVEWLEDQGYEPEAQVNHKGEIALRGGIVDIFAPTSPWPVRVEFFGDEIDSIREFDPISQLSNDAIEAVTISPAGE
;
A
#
# COMPACT_ATOMS: atom_id res chain seq x y z
N THR A 1 -55.19 19.46 16.03
CA THR A 1 -54.34 18.34 15.60
C THR A 1 -53.17 18.89 14.82
N VAL A 2 -52.02 19.10 15.47
CA VAL A 2 -50.79 19.57 14.81
C VAL A 2 -49.74 18.47 15.00
N THR A 3 -49.50 17.71 13.94
CA THR A 3 -48.47 16.68 13.88
C THR A 3 -47.10 17.34 13.81
N LYS A 4 -46.30 17.19 14.87
CA LYS A 4 -44.87 17.55 14.87
C LYS A 4 -44.15 16.73 13.81
N SER A 5 -43.65 17.39 12.77
CA SER A 5 -42.71 16.81 11.82
C SER A 5 -41.41 16.47 12.56
N GLY A 6 -41.08 15.19 12.67
CA GLY A 6 -39.80 14.73 13.20
C GLY A 6 -38.67 15.22 12.30
N SER A 7 -37.76 16.01 12.87
CA SER A 7 -36.51 16.39 12.22
C SER A 7 -35.76 15.12 11.78
N PRO A 8 -35.21 15.05 10.56
CA PRO A 8 -34.43 13.88 10.16
C PRO A 8 -33.22 13.75 11.09
N GLN A 9 -33.15 12.65 11.83
CA GLN A 9 -31.95 12.30 12.58
C GLN A 9 -30.82 12.12 11.57
N ARG A 10 -29.80 12.99 11.62
CA ARG A 10 -28.57 12.80 10.87
C ARG A 10 -27.94 11.51 11.36
N ALA A 11 -27.97 10.47 10.54
CA ALA A 11 -27.21 9.26 10.80
C ALA A 11 -25.73 9.63 10.80
N THR A 12 -25.11 9.71 11.98
CA THR A 12 -23.67 9.84 12.09
C THR A 12 -23.05 8.52 11.68
N LEU A 13 -22.36 8.52 10.56
CA LEU A 13 -21.55 7.38 10.14
C LEU A 13 -20.36 7.32 11.09
N ASN A 14 -20.40 6.44 12.09
CA ASN A 14 -19.31 6.21 13.05
C ASN A 14 -18.07 5.51 12.42
N SER A 15 -17.89 5.61 11.10
CA SER A 15 -16.78 5.01 10.35
C SER A 15 -16.06 6.11 9.60
N GLN A 16 -14.72 6.16 9.70
CA GLN A 16 -13.93 7.07 8.89
C GLN A 16 -14.18 6.77 7.39
N PRO A 17 -14.47 7.80 6.57
CA PRO A 17 -14.59 7.62 5.14
C PRO A 17 -13.22 7.27 4.55
N LEU A 18 -13.21 6.47 3.48
CA LEU A 18 -12.03 6.31 2.63
C LEU A 18 -12.12 7.26 1.45
N PHE A 19 -10.98 7.74 0.97
CA PHE A 19 -10.91 8.61 -0.19
C PHE A 19 -10.33 7.86 -1.38
N PHE A 20 -10.91 8.10 -2.55
CA PHE A 20 -10.42 7.60 -3.82
C PHE A 20 -10.08 8.82 -4.70
N PRO A 21 -8.90 9.44 -4.48
CA PRO A 21 -8.51 10.61 -5.24
C PRO A 21 -8.23 10.27 -6.70
N ALA A 22 -8.35 11.26 -7.58
CA ALA A 22 -7.83 11.15 -8.94
C ALA A 22 -6.30 11.27 -8.88
N TRP A 23 -5.62 10.77 -9.92
CA TRP A 23 -4.20 11.09 -10.07
C TRP A 23 -3.98 12.62 -10.09
N ASP A 24 -2.92 13.08 -9.43
CA ASP A 24 -2.53 14.49 -9.31
C ASP A 24 -1.68 14.98 -10.49
N ILE A 25 -1.79 14.29 -11.63
CA ILE A 25 -1.12 14.57 -12.89
C ILE A 25 -2.14 14.84 -14.00
N LEU A 26 -1.75 15.65 -14.98
CA LEU A 26 -2.60 15.87 -16.15
C LEU A 26 -2.57 14.66 -17.09
N PRO A 27 -3.66 14.38 -17.83
CA PRO A 27 -3.63 13.38 -18.88
C PRO A 27 -2.48 13.63 -19.86
N HIS A 28 -1.66 12.61 -20.12
CA HIS A 28 -0.48 12.64 -21.01
C HIS A 28 0.76 13.39 -20.49
N GLU A 29 0.79 13.75 -19.20
CA GLU A 29 2.03 14.17 -18.56
C GLU A 29 2.92 12.94 -18.29
N ALA A 30 4.20 13.01 -18.66
CA ALA A 30 5.18 11.94 -18.42
C ALA A 30 5.70 11.97 -16.97
N LYS A 31 4.78 12.06 -16.02
CA LYS A 31 5.05 11.97 -14.58
C LYS A 31 4.18 10.88 -14.00
N LEU A 32 4.72 10.17 -13.02
CA LEU A 32 3.94 9.26 -12.20
C LEU A 32 3.13 10.06 -11.17
N PRO A 33 1.91 9.61 -10.81
CA PRO A 33 1.16 10.19 -9.70
C PRO A 33 1.98 10.09 -8.42
N HIS A 34 1.77 11.03 -7.49
CA HIS A 34 2.45 10.99 -6.21
C HIS A 34 2.08 9.71 -5.44
N VAL A 35 3.05 9.10 -4.76
CA VAL A 35 2.82 7.81 -4.08
C VAL A 35 1.75 7.88 -2.99
N ASP A 36 1.54 9.04 -2.37
CA ASP A 36 0.45 9.23 -1.41
C ASP A 36 -0.93 9.05 -2.06
N VAL A 37 -1.09 9.56 -3.29
CA VAL A 37 -2.32 9.40 -4.08
C VAL A 37 -2.52 7.92 -4.43
N ILE A 38 -1.46 7.23 -4.83
CA ILE A 38 -1.52 5.79 -5.11
C ILE A 38 -1.82 4.99 -3.84
N SER A 39 -1.19 5.33 -2.71
CA SER A 39 -1.40 4.68 -1.41
C SER A 39 -2.87 4.76 -0.98
N GLU A 40 -3.45 5.96 -1.00
CA GLU A 40 -4.84 6.19 -0.59
C GLU A 40 -5.84 5.48 -1.52
N ARG A 41 -5.54 5.43 -2.83
CA ARG A 41 -6.31 4.66 -3.80
C ARG A 41 -6.24 3.15 -3.53
N LEU A 42 -5.04 2.61 -3.35
CA LEU A 42 -4.82 1.18 -3.09
C LEU A 42 -5.47 0.74 -1.77
N GLU A 43 -5.35 1.54 -0.71
CA GLU A 43 -6.04 1.30 0.57
C GLU A 43 -7.56 1.20 0.38
N THR A 44 -8.13 2.12 -0.40
CA THR A 44 -9.56 2.08 -0.75
C THR A 44 -9.93 0.83 -1.55
N LEU A 45 -9.14 0.46 -2.54
CA LEU A 45 -9.40 -0.71 -3.38
C LEU A 45 -9.29 -2.02 -2.60
N VAL A 46 -8.29 -2.16 -1.72
CA VAL A 46 -8.14 -3.30 -0.79
C VAL A 46 -9.35 -3.42 0.13
N ALA A 47 -9.80 -2.29 0.69
CA ALA A 47 -10.96 -2.25 1.57
C ALA A 47 -12.26 -2.63 0.84
N LEU A 48 -12.43 -2.19 -0.42
CA LEU A 48 -13.56 -2.55 -1.28
C LEU A 48 -13.52 -4.01 -1.78
N GLY A 49 -12.31 -4.55 -2.01
CA GLY A 49 -12.10 -5.93 -2.45
C GLY A 49 -12.63 -6.98 -1.46
N GLY A 50 -12.79 -6.58 -0.20
CA GLY A 50 -13.32 -7.45 0.86
C GLY A 50 -12.31 -8.49 1.35
N GLU A 51 -11.03 -8.30 1.04
CA GLU A 51 -9.91 -9.15 1.44
C GLU A 51 -9.46 -8.90 2.89
N SER A 52 -9.93 -7.79 3.48
CA SER A 52 -9.76 -7.55 4.91
C SER A 52 -10.54 -8.60 5.71
N LYS A 53 -9.82 -9.46 6.44
CA LYS A 53 -10.37 -10.50 7.34
C LYS A 53 -11.26 -9.93 8.45
N VAL A 54 -11.23 -8.61 8.64
CA VAL A 54 -12.03 -7.89 9.62
C VAL A 54 -13.28 -7.32 8.95
N GLN A 55 -14.37 -8.09 8.97
CA GLN A 55 -15.67 -7.72 8.39
C GLN A 55 -16.22 -6.37 8.91
N SER A 56 -15.82 -5.96 10.13
CA SER A 56 -16.21 -4.70 10.76
C SER A 56 -15.51 -3.44 10.21
N LEU A 57 -14.54 -3.60 9.29
CA LEU A 57 -13.77 -2.49 8.69
C LEU A 57 -14.15 -2.20 7.23
N ARG A 58 -15.22 -2.80 6.68
CA ARG A 58 -15.68 -2.41 5.33
C ARG A 58 -16.11 -0.94 5.33
N PRO A 59 -15.61 -0.11 4.40
CA PRO A 59 -15.92 1.31 4.38
C PRO A 59 -17.41 1.48 4.13
N LYS A 60 -18.10 2.20 5.02
CA LYS A 60 -19.51 2.55 4.81
C LYS A 60 -19.65 3.65 3.76
N VAL A 61 -18.60 4.44 3.53
CA VAL A 61 -18.53 5.54 2.57
C VAL A 61 -17.15 5.60 1.94
N VAL A 62 -17.14 5.75 0.61
CA VAL A 62 -15.97 6.13 -0.19
C VAL A 62 -16.26 7.48 -0.83
N VAL A 63 -15.31 8.40 -0.76
CA VAL A 63 -15.40 9.74 -1.35
C VAL A 63 -14.49 9.80 -2.57
N ALA A 64 -15.07 10.10 -3.73
CA ALA A 64 -14.34 10.22 -4.99
C ALA A 64 -14.86 11.42 -5.79
N ASN A 65 -14.01 12.06 -6.57
CA ASN A 65 -14.46 13.02 -7.58
C ASN A 65 -14.82 12.30 -8.90
N VAL A 66 -15.45 13.00 -9.83
CA VAL A 66 -15.89 12.42 -11.11
C VAL A 66 -14.71 11.89 -11.95
N VAL A 67 -13.55 12.54 -11.87
CA VAL A 67 -12.34 12.15 -12.60
C VAL A 67 -11.83 10.80 -12.09
N ALA A 68 -11.72 10.63 -10.78
CA ALA A 68 -11.30 9.39 -10.14
C ALA A 68 -12.25 8.23 -10.45
N LEU A 69 -13.56 8.51 -10.51
CA LEU A 69 -14.58 7.49 -10.84
C LEU A 69 -14.49 7.02 -12.30
N MET A 70 -14.08 7.91 -13.21
CA MET A 70 -13.92 7.58 -14.63
C MET A 70 -12.56 6.94 -14.95
N GLN A 71 -11.57 7.15 -14.09
CA GLN A 71 -10.24 6.57 -14.24
C GLN A 71 -10.31 5.05 -14.11
N LYS A 72 -9.76 4.34 -15.10
CA LYS A 72 -9.65 2.88 -15.02
C LYS A 72 -8.67 2.50 -13.91
N THR A 73 -9.01 1.44 -13.20
CA THR A 73 -8.24 0.86 -12.10
C THR A 73 -8.05 -0.62 -12.32
N PHE A 74 -7.18 -1.22 -11.52
CA PHE A 74 -7.06 -2.66 -11.37
C PHE A 74 -8.42 -3.37 -11.30
N PRO A 75 -8.59 -4.50 -12.02
CA PRO A 75 -9.76 -5.33 -11.86
C PRO A 75 -9.77 -5.97 -10.47
N LYS A 76 -10.95 -6.38 -10.02
CA LYS A 76 -11.12 -7.06 -8.73
C LYS A 76 -10.17 -8.25 -8.62
N GLY A 77 -9.43 -8.33 -7.51
CA GLY A 77 -8.47 -9.41 -7.22
C GLY A 77 -7.09 -9.23 -7.82
N ALA A 78 -6.85 -8.22 -8.68
CA ALA A 78 -5.51 -7.96 -9.20
C ALA A 78 -4.54 -7.51 -8.11
N ILE A 79 -5.00 -6.76 -7.10
CA ILE A 79 -4.17 -6.37 -5.96
C ILE A 79 -3.72 -7.61 -5.18
N ALA A 80 -4.64 -8.52 -4.83
CA ALA A 80 -4.28 -9.80 -4.21
C ALA A 80 -3.25 -10.59 -5.03
N ALA A 81 -3.45 -10.68 -6.35
CA ALA A 81 -2.54 -11.40 -7.23
C ALA A 81 -1.15 -10.74 -7.34
N ARG A 82 -1.06 -9.44 -7.08
CA ARG A 82 0.16 -8.62 -7.08
C ARG A 82 0.72 -8.38 -5.67
N THR A 83 0.15 -9.02 -4.67
CA THR A 83 0.59 -8.92 -3.28
C THR A 83 1.42 -10.15 -2.94
N ARG A 84 2.57 -9.94 -2.29
CA ARG A 84 3.45 -11.02 -1.84
C ARG A 84 3.69 -10.89 -0.34
N THR A 85 3.62 -12.01 0.39
CA THR A 85 4.06 -12.06 1.79
C THR A 85 5.45 -12.68 1.84
N LEU A 86 6.42 -11.97 2.39
CA LEU A 86 7.77 -12.46 2.66
C LEU A 86 7.83 -12.97 4.10
N ARG A 87 8.54 -14.08 4.34
CA ARG A 87 8.72 -14.66 5.67
C ARG A 87 10.19 -14.95 5.95
N GLY A 88 10.61 -14.83 7.21
CA GLY A 88 11.93 -15.32 7.62
C GLY A 88 12.11 -16.82 7.29
N GLY A 89 13.29 -17.19 6.80
CA GLY A 89 13.62 -18.55 6.35
C GLY A 89 13.10 -18.92 4.96
N GLU A 90 12.45 -17.99 4.23
CA GLU A 90 12.06 -18.22 2.84
C GLU A 90 13.29 -18.12 1.92
N HIS A 91 13.41 -19.02 0.94
CA HIS A 91 14.43 -18.94 -0.09
C HIS A 91 13.93 -18.13 -1.30
N ILE A 92 14.51 -16.96 -1.51
CA ILE A 92 14.30 -16.07 -2.65
C ILE A 92 15.58 -15.31 -2.96
N ASN A 93 15.97 -15.29 -4.23
CA ASN A 93 17.12 -14.49 -4.67
C ASN A 93 16.80 -12.99 -4.50
N PRO A 94 17.67 -12.19 -3.85
CA PRO A 94 17.44 -10.75 -3.69
C PRO A 94 17.21 -10.01 -5.00
N LEU A 95 17.87 -10.41 -6.09
CA LEU A 95 17.72 -9.78 -7.40
C LEU A 95 16.35 -10.10 -8.02
N ASP A 96 15.87 -11.34 -7.89
CA ASP A 96 14.54 -11.72 -8.36
C ASP A 96 13.44 -10.98 -7.58
N LEU A 97 13.67 -10.72 -6.29
CA LEU A 97 12.77 -9.89 -5.48
C LEU A 97 12.75 -8.44 -5.98
N VAL A 98 13.92 -7.85 -6.26
CA VAL A 98 14.03 -6.49 -6.79
C VAL A 98 13.35 -6.37 -8.15
N GLU A 99 13.60 -7.31 -9.07
CA GLU A 99 12.94 -7.33 -10.39
C GLU A 99 11.41 -7.39 -10.24
N TRP A 100 10.90 -8.25 -9.34
CA TRP A 100 9.47 -8.31 -9.06
C TRP A 100 8.91 -7.02 -8.47
N LEU A 101 9.67 -6.32 -7.61
CA LEU A 101 9.29 -5.03 -7.02
C LEU A 101 9.25 -3.92 -8.08
N GLU A 102 10.22 -3.84 -8.97
CA GLU A 102 10.22 -2.90 -10.10
C GLU A 102 9.00 -3.13 -11.01
N ASP A 103 8.68 -4.39 -11.29
CA ASP A 103 7.45 -4.78 -12.02
C ASP A 103 6.15 -4.40 -11.29
N GLN A 104 6.22 -4.27 -9.95
CA GLN A 104 5.11 -3.77 -9.13
C GLN A 104 5.04 -2.24 -9.09
N GLY A 105 5.96 -1.53 -9.75
CA GLY A 105 6.01 -0.08 -9.84
C GLY A 105 6.78 0.58 -8.71
N TYR A 106 7.64 -0.16 -7.99
CA TYR A 106 8.53 0.46 -7.00
C TYR A 106 9.69 1.18 -7.69
N GLU A 107 10.10 2.30 -7.12
CA GLU A 107 11.20 3.13 -7.63
C GLU A 107 12.53 2.76 -6.93
N PRO A 108 13.58 2.37 -7.68
CA PRO A 108 14.88 2.08 -7.11
C PRO A 108 15.60 3.35 -6.65
N GLU A 109 16.00 3.35 -5.39
CA GLU A 109 16.70 4.46 -4.74
C GLU A 109 17.97 3.99 -4.04
N ALA A 110 18.87 4.93 -3.74
CA ALA A 110 20.05 4.64 -2.94
C ALA A 110 19.70 4.31 -1.47
N GLN A 111 18.57 4.85 -1.01
CA GLN A 111 18.05 4.70 0.34
C GLN A 111 16.56 4.98 0.34
N VAL A 112 15.80 4.11 1.01
CA VAL A 112 14.35 4.25 1.17
C VAL A 112 14.02 5.31 2.22
N ASN A 113 13.26 6.32 1.80
CA ASN A 113 12.74 7.44 2.59
C ASN A 113 11.21 7.55 2.46
N HIS A 114 10.66 7.21 1.29
CA HIS A 114 9.24 7.37 0.97
C HIS A 114 8.60 6.04 0.57
N LYS A 115 7.26 5.99 0.67
CA LYS A 115 6.47 4.86 0.17
C LYS A 115 6.75 4.67 -1.32
N GLY A 116 6.65 3.44 -1.80
CA GLY A 116 6.92 3.08 -3.19
C GLY A 116 8.40 2.98 -3.54
N GLU A 117 9.32 3.26 -2.63
CA GLU A 117 10.76 3.13 -2.89
C GLU A 117 11.30 1.75 -2.47
N ILE A 118 12.36 1.32 -3.17
CA ILE A 118 13.18 0.15 -2.83
C ILE A 118 14.66 0.49 -2.86
N ALA A 119 15.47 -0.18 -2.05
CA ALA A 119 16.93 -0.06 -2.12
C ALA A 119 17.60 -1.40 -1.88
N LEU A 120 18.47 -1.82 -2.82
CA LEU A 120 19.32 -3.00 -2.68
C LEU A 120 20.74 -2.59 -2.27
N ARG A 121 21.23 -3.13 -1.15
CA ARG A 121 22.56 -2.83 -0.60
C ARG A 121 23.22 -4.10 -0.09
N GLY A 122 24.03 -4.73 -0.94
CA GLY A 122 24.68 -6.00 -0.61
C GLY A 122 23.64 -7.09 -0.38
N GLY A 123 23.63 -7.68 0.82
CA GLY A 123 22.65 -8.71 1.22
C GLY A 123 21.38 -8.14 1.85
N ILE A 124 21.00 -6.90 1.57
CA ILE A 124 19.84 -6.25 2.20
C ILE A 124 18.97 -5.60 1.13
N VAL A 125 17.65 -5.79 1.23
CA VAL A 125 16.64 -5.08 0.44
C VAL A 125 15.74 -4.31 1.39
N ASP A 126 15.76 -2.98 1.30
CA ASP A 126 14.79 -2.11 1.97
C ASP A 126 13.60 -1.84 1.05
N ILE A 127 12.38 -1.88 1.61
CA ILE A 127 11.12 -1.76 0.86
C ILE A 127 10.14 -0.91 1.67
N PHE A 128 9.52 0.09 1.07
CA PHE A 128 8.42 0.82 1.72
C PHE A 128 7.10 0.63 0.97
N ALA A 129 6.32 -0.37 1.37
CA ALA A 129 5.06 -0.64 0.70
C ALA A 129 4.02 0.49 0.91
N PRO A 130 3.25 0.90 -0.12
CA PRO A 130 2.26 1.97 0.00
C PRO A 130 1.22 1.74 1.09
N THR A 131 0.82 0.48 1.30
CA THR A 131 -0.18 0.09 2.30
C THR A 131 0.43 -0.22 3.67
N SER A 132 1.74 -0.05 3.84
CA SER A 132 2.43 -0.27 5.12
C SER A 132 2.63 1.05 5.87
N PRO A 133 2.52 1.06 7.21
CA PRO A 133 2.85 2.24 8.01
C PRO A 133 4.36 2.50 8.10
N TRP A 134 5.19 1.44 8.00
CA TRP A 134 6.64 1.50 8.14
C TRP A 134 7.34 0.77 6.99
N PRO A 135 8.53 1.24 6.58
CA PRO A 135 9.37 0.48 5.67
C PRO A 135 9.98 -0.73 6.39
N VAL A 136 10.35 -1.73 5.61
CA VAL A 136 10.98 -2.96 6.10
C VAL A 136 12.33 -3.18 5.45
N ARG A 137 13.26 -3.70 6.24
CA ARG A 137 14.56 -4.17 5.86
C ARG A 137 14.53 -5.69 5.83
N VAL A 138 14.78 -6.26 4.66
CA VAL A 138 14.89 -7.71 4.45
C VAL A 138 16.37 -8.04 4.32
N GLU A 139 16.93 -8.73 5.31
CA GLU A 139 18.32 -9.16 5.35
C GLU A 139 18.43 -10.58 4.83
N PHE A 140 19.41 -10.82 3.96
CA PHE A 140 19.62 -12.07 3.26
C PHE A 140 20.96 -12.70 3.63
N PHE A 141 20.95 -14.03 3.75
CA PHE A 141 22.14 -14.87 3.74
C PHE A 141 22.15 -15.73 2.46
N GLY A 142 22.80 -15.22 1.42
CA GLY A 142 22.73 -15.83 0.10
C GLY A 142 21.35 -15.62 -0.53
N ASP A 143 20.58 -16.71 -0.67
CA ASP A 143 19.21 -16.70 -1.18
C ASP A 143 18.16 -16.96 -0.10
N GLU A 144 18.54 -16.96 1.18
CA GLU A 144 17.60 -17.14 2.30
C GLU A 144 17.36 -15.80 3.01
N ILE A 145 16.10 -15.51 3.36
CA ILE A 145 15.75 -14.38 4.23
C ILE A 145 16.15 -14.71 5.66
N ASP A 146 17.22 -14.09 6.16
CA ASP A 146 17.72 -14.25 7.54
C ASP A 146 16.83 -13.49 8.53
N SER A 147 16.51 -12.22 8.23
CA SER A 147 15.65 -11.41 9.10
C SER A 147 14.83 -10.37 8.34
N ILE A 148 13.68 -10.01 8.90
CA ILE A 148 12.83 -8.90 8.42
C ILE A 148 12.63 -7.96 9.59
N ARG A 149 12.88 -6.66 9.40
CA ARG A 149 12.78 -5.65 10.46
C ARG A 149 12.07 -4.41 9.93
N GLU A 150 11.15 -3.85 10.69
CA GLU A 150 10.71 -2.48 10.43
C GLU A 150 11.85 -1.49 10.75
N PHE A 151 11.91 -0.35 10.08
CA PHE A 151 12.86 0.70 10.42
C PHE A 151 12.26 2.09 10.28
N ASP A 152 12.87 3.07 10.95
CA ASP A 152 12.48 4.46 10.83
C ASP A 152 13.14 5.08 9.57
N PRO A 153 12.38 5.60 8.59
CA PRO A 153 12.94 6.10 7.33
C PRO A 153 13.83 7.34 7.48
N ILE A 154 13.73 8.07 8.60
CA ILE A 154 14.53 9.28 8.85
C ILE A 154 15.86 8.91 9.52
N SER A 155 15.79 8.16 10.62
CA SER A 155 16.98 7.77 11.40
C SER A 155 17.69 6.54 10.84
N GLN A 156 17.01 5.75 10.00
CA GLN A 156 17.49 4.52 9.36
C GLN A 156 17.86 3.40 10.36
N LEU A 157 17.31 3.51 11.58
CA LEU A 157 17.46 2.53 12.64
C LEU A 157 16.34 1.48 12.55
N SER A 158 16.75 0.22 12.56
CA SER A 158 15.83 -0.92 12.58
C SER A 158 15.31 -1.22 13.97
N ASN A 159 14.07 -1.68 14.03
CA ASN A 159 13.40 -2.21 15.22
C ASN A 159 13.68 -3.72 15.38
N ASP A 160 12.94 -4.34 16.29
CA ASP A 160 12.92 -5.79 16.47
C ASP A 160 12.46 -6.52 15.19
N ALA A 161 12.91 -7.76 15.05
CA ALA A 161 12.55 -8.59 13.91
C ALA A 161 11.06 -8.98 13.96
N ILE A 162 10.45 -9.03 12.78
CA ILE A 162 9.10 -9.51 12.55
C ILE A 162 9.14 -10.82 11.77
N GLU A 163 8.14 -11.68 11.96
CA GLU A 163 8.10 -12.99 11.31
C GLU A 163 7.84 -12.91 9.80
N ALA A 164 7.07 -11.89 9.38
CA ALA A 164 6.61 -11.74 8.01
C ALA A 164 6.19 -10.31 7.71
N VAL A 165 6.27 -9.93 6.43
CA VAL A 165 5.71 -8.68 5.90
C VAL A 165 4.91 -8.95 4.63
N THR A 166 3.83 -8.21 4.42
CA THR A 166 3.05 -8.25 3.17
C THR A 166 3.33 -7.00 2.33
N ILE A 167 3.78 -7.22 1.10
CA ILE A 167 4.17 -6.20 0.14
C ILE A 167 3.07 -6.08 -0.92
N SER A 168 2.44 -4.91 -0.98
CA SER A 168 1.46 -4.52 -2.00
C SER A 168 2.15 -3.94 -3.25
N PRO A 169 1.47 -3.84 -4.40
CA PRO A 169 2.00 -3.10 -5.54
C PRO A 169 2.17 -1.61 -5.22
N ALA A 170 3.12 -0.94 -5.88
CA ALA A 170 3.38 0.49 -5.77
C ALA A 170 2.75 1.35 -6.87
N GLY A 171 2.17 0.73 -7.90
CA GLY A 171 1.42 1.40 -8.97
C GLY A 171 0.04 0.79 -9.25
N GLU A 172 -0.72 1.45 -10.12
CA GLU A 172 -2.07 1.07 -10.59
C GLU A 172 -2.22 1.24 -12.12
#